data_AF-A0A528KB30-F1
#
_entry.id   AF-A0A528KB30-F1
#
_cell.length_a   1.000
_cell.length_b   1.000
_cell.length_c   1.000
_cell.angle_alpha   90.00
_cell.angle_beta   90.00
_cell.angle_gamma   90.00
#
_symmetry.space_group_name_H-M   'P 1'
#
loop_
_entity.id
_entity.type
_entity.pdbx_description
1 polymer ?
#
loop_
_entity_poly.entity_id
_entity_poly.type
_entity_poly.pdbx_seq_one_letter_code
_entity_poly.pdbx_strand_id
1 'polypeptide(L)'
;MFAVQGSAGVVTGIASGISFEDHGEHGDIDVEAPKLAGLEITGKKPSHFVEHDGDFAAFFDGEGVARIISEKVVLEGKSDFREVKTDAPQHGVAVAYGSHVLLSEPNREKPDELPVGIRVADKTGAPIGGIHA
;
A
#
# COMPACT_ATOMS: atom_id res chain seq x y z
N MET A 1 -9.96 -3.70 7.44
CA MET A 1 -8.95 -4.79 7.33
C MET A 1 -8.69 -5.10 5.87
N PHE A 2 -7.51 -5.62 5.53
CA PHE A 2 -7.14 -5.99 4.15
C PHE A 2 -6.62 -7.42 4.09
N ALA A 3 -7.00 -8.15 3.04
CA ALA A 3 -6.55 -9.51 2.77
C ALA A 3 -5.68 -9.53 1.52
N VAL A 4 -4.37 -9.63 1.70
CA VAL A 4 -3.38 -9.72 0.62
C VAL A 4 -3.25 -11.17 0.15
N GLN A 5 -3.56 -11.43 -1.12
CA GLN A 5 -3.64 -12.78 -1.68
C GLN A 5 -2.68 -12.91 -2.86
N GLY A 6 -1.38 -13.07 -2.57
CA GLY A 6 -0.30 -13.07 -3.56
C GLY A 6 -0.52 -14.02 -4.75
N SER A 7 -0.91 -15.27 -4.49
CA SER A 7 -1.16 -16.27 -5.52
C SER A 7 -2.40 -15.96 -6.38
N ALA A 8 -3.40 -15.29 -5.82
CA ALA A 8 -4.63 -14.91 -6.52
C ALA A 8 -4.51 -13.57 -7.23
N GLY A 9 -3.47 -12.77 -6.92
CA GLY A 9 -3.25 -11.49 -7.57
C GLY A 9 -4.23 -10.39 -7.14
N VAL A 10 -4.70 -10.43 -5.88
CA VAL A 10 -5.70 -9.48 -5.39
C VAL A 10 -5.45 -9.10 -3.93
N VAL A 11 -5.75 -7.84 -3.61
CA VAL A 11 -5.95 -7.36 -2.23
C VAL A 11 -7.42 -7.03 -2.06
N THR A 12 -8.08 -7.61 -1.06
CA THR A 12 -9.52 -7.41 -0.80
C THR A 12 -9.73 -6.65 0.51
N GLY A 13 -10.64 -5.68 0.52
CA GLY A 13 -11.05 -4.97 1.73
C GLY A 13 -12.15 -5.71 2.52
N ILE A 14 -12.00 -5.75 3.83
CA ILE A 14 -12.98 -6.31 4.78
C ILE A 14 -13.28 -5.24 5.83
N ALA A 15 -14.55 -4.87 5.96
CA ALA A 15 -15.02 -4.08 7.09
C ALA A 15 -15.12 -5.00 8.31
N SER A 16 -14.35 -4.70 9.35
CA SER A 16 -14.33 -5.46 10.62
C SER A 16 -15.68 -5.43 11.33
N GLY A 17 -16.49 -4.40 11.05
CA GLY A 17 -17.67 -4.06 11.82
C GLY A 17 -17.34 -3.48 13.19
N ILE A 18 -16.10 -3.01 13.40
CA ILE A 18 -15.68 -2.31 14.62
C ILE A 18 -15.05 -0.99 14.20
N SER A 19 -15.61 0.12 14.67
CA SER A 19 -15.09 1.48 14.48
C SER A 19 -15.13 2.25 15.79
N PHE A 20 -14.32 3.31 15.87
CA PHE A 20 -14.23 4.18 17.03
C PHE A 20 -14.48 5.62 16.60
N GLU A 21 -15.26 6.36 17.38
CA GLU A 21 -15.40 7.81 17.27
C GLU A 21 -14.66 8.46 18.45
N ASP A 22 -13.72 9.36 18.18
CA ASP A 22 -12.93 10.04 19.20
C ASP A 22 -13.64 11.28 19.72
N HIS A 23 -13.93 11.32 21.03
CA HIS A 23 -14.54 12.44 21.73
C HIS A 23 -13.54 13.19 22.64
N GLY A 24 -12.24 12.94 22.51
CA GLY A 24 -11.19 13.56 23.32
C GLY A 24 -10.92 12.77 24.60
N GLU A 25 -11.80 12.85 25.61
CA GLU A 25 -11.60 12.11 26.87
C GLU A 25 -12.06 10.64 26.82
N HIS A 26 -12.90 10.30 25.86
CA HIS A 26 -13.38 8.94 25.60
C HIS A 26 -13.48 8.70 24.10
N GLY A 27 -13.69 7.44 23.73
CA GLY A 27 -14.10 7.08 22.38
C GLY A 27 -15.30 6.16 22.43
N ASP A 28 -16.28 6.43 21.58
CA ASP A 28 -17.41 5.55 21.37
C ASP A 28 -17.00 4.40 20.46
N ILE A 29 -17.49 3.19 20.76
CA ILE A 29 -17.28 2.01 19.93
C ILE A 29 -18.58 1.63 19.24
N ASP A 30 -18.54 1.59 17.93
CA ASP A 30 -19.62 1.05 17.11
C ASP A 30 -19.31 -0.37 16.70
N VAL A 31 -20.30 -1.25 16.85
CA VAL A 31 -20.20 -2.66 16.50
C VAL A 31 -21.34 -3.07 15.56
N GLU A 32 -20.98 -3.54 14.38
CA GLU A 32 -21.87 -4.12 13.38
C GLU A 32 -21.35 -5.48 12.90
N ALA A 33 -22.14 -6.18 12.07
CA ALA A 33 -21.69 -7.42 11.46
C ALA A 33 -20.54 -7.15 10.46
N PRO A 34 -19.47 -7.96 10.46
CA PRO A 34 -18.40 -7.82 9.47
C PRO A 34 -18.93 -8.11 8.06
N LYS A 35 -18.38 -7.41 7.07
CA LYS A 35 -18.79 -7.53 5.67
C LYS A 35 -17.62 -7.30 4.72
N LEU A 36 -17.71 -7.84 3.51
CA LEU A 36 -16.79 -7.44 2.44
C LEU A 36 -16.96 -5.94 2.19
N ALA A 37 -15.84 -5.21 2.11
CA ALA A 37 -15.86 -3.76 1.90
C ALA A 37 -16.10 -3.37 0.44
N GLY A 38 -16.14 -4.35 -0.49
CA GLY A 38 -16.30 -4.13 -1.92
C GLY A 38 -15.04 -3.63 -2.63
N LEU A 39 -13.97 -3.31 -1.88
CA LEU A 39 -12.66 -2.97 -2.44
C LEU A 39 -11.93 -4.22 -2.94
N GLU A 40 -11.49 -4.18 -4.19
CA GLU A 40 -10.52 -5.11 -4.76
C GLU A 40 -9.43 -4.34 -5.53
N ILE A 41 -8.18 -4.66 -5.24
CA ILE A 41 -7.01 -4.12 -5.94
C ILE A 41 -6.27 -5.29 -6.57
N THR A 42 -6.33 -5.39 -7.90
CA THR A 42 -5.76 -6.52 -8.64
C THR A 42 -4.37 -6.20 -9.19
N GLY A 43 -3.57 -7.25 -9.38
CA GLY A 43 -2.24 -7.16 -9.97
C GLY A 43 -1.40 -8.40 -9.70
N LYS A 44 -0.21 -8.48 -10.27
CA LYS A 44 0.64 -9.67 -10.15
C LYS A 44 1.37 -9.71 -8.80
N LYS A 45 1.10 -10.77 -8.03
CA LYS A 45 1.79 -11.10 -6.76
C LYS A 45 1.84 -9.92 -5.77
N PRO A 46 0.68 -9.43 -5.27
CA PRO A 46 0.70 -8.50 -4.15
C PRO A 46 1.37 -9.15 -2.92
N SER A 47 2.16 -8.38 -2.19
CA SER A 47 3.01 -8.87 -1.09
C SER A 47 2.92 -7.97 0.14
N HIS A 48 3.78 -6.96 0.26
CA HIS A 48 3.81 -6.01 1.34
C HIS A 48 2.65 -5.02 1.22
N PHE A 49 1.98 -4.78 2.35
CA PHE A 49 0.93 -3.78 2.49
C PHE A 49 1.25 -2.95 3.73
N VAL A 50 1.48 -1.64 3.54
CA VAL A 50 1.86 -0.72 4.61
C VAL A 50 0.79 0.35 4.74
N GLU A 51 0.33 0.60 5.96
CA GLU A 51 -0.49 1.75 6.32
C GLU A 51 0.41 2.79 7.01
N HIS A 52 0.21 4.06 6.66
CA HIS A 52 0.80 5.18 7.35
C HIS A 52 -0.04 6.45 7.14
N ASP A 53 -0.43 7.11 8.23
CA ASP A 53 -1.20 8.36 8.24
C ASP A 53 -2.50 8.30 7.39
N GLY A 54 -3.18 7.14 7.40
CA GLY A 54 -4.42 6.95 6.64
C GLY A 54 -4.20 6.74 5.14
N ASP A 55 -2.95 6.62 4.68
CA ASP A 55 -2.62 6.15 3.33
C ASP A 55 -2.10 4.70 3.39
N PHE A 56 -2.56 3.90 2.43
CA PHE A 56 -2.13 2.52 2.22
C PHE A 56 -1.21 2.43 1.01
N ALA A 57 -0.14 1.65 1.12
CA ALA A 57 0.76 1.27 0.04
C ALA A 57 0.75 -0.26 -0.13
N ALA A 58 0.13 -0.74 -1.22
CA ALA A 58 0.15 -2.15 -1.60
C ALA A 58 1.23 -2.38 -2.67
N PHE A 59 2.26 -3.16 -2.37
CA PHE A 59 3.33 -3.49 -3.31
C PHE A 59 3.00 -4.77 -4.08
N PHE A 60 3.22 -4.74 -5.39
CA PHE A 60 2.97 -5.85 -6.31
C PHE A 60 4.29 -6.32 -6.89
N ASP A 61 4.82 -7.41 -6.33
CA ASP A 61 6.17 -7.90 -6.63
C ASP A 61 6.37 -8.20 -8.11
N GLY A 62 5.35 -8.82 -8.72
CA GLY A 62 5.40 -9.22 -10.13
C GLY A 62 5.33 -8.05 -11.11
N GLU A 63 5.08 -6.83 -10.61
CA GLU A 63 4.97 -5.60 -11.40
C GLU A 63 6.06 -4.60 -11.03
N GLY A 64 6.62 -4.71 -9.82
CA GLY A 64 7.51 -3.69 -9.26
C GLY A 64 6.77 -2.38 -9.02
N VAL A 65 5.50 -2.42 -8.64
CA VAL A 65 4.64 -1.24 -8.48
C VAL A 65 4.03 -1.19 -7.09
N ALA A 66 4.06 -0.01 -6.49
CA ALA A 66 3.26 0.33 -5.32
C ALA A 66 1.97 1.03 -5.75
N ARG A 67 0.81 0.52 -5.33
CA ARG A 67 -0.49 1.19 -5.45
C ARG A 67 -0.79 1.91 -4.15
N ILE A 68 -0.94 3.23 -4.22
CA ILE A 68 -1.20 4.10 -3.07
C ILE A 68 -2.67 4.49 -3.04
N ILE A 69 -3.34 4.23 -1.92
CA ILE A 69 -4.79 4.42 -1.72
C ILE A 69 -5.02 5.08 -0.37
N SER A 70 -5.81 6.14 -0.32
CA SER A 70 -6.21 6.73 0.97
C SER A 70 -7.35 5.94 1.62
N GLU A 71 -7.38 5.87 2.94
CA GLU A 71 -8.46 5.32 3.75
C GLU A 71 -9.82 5.91 3.40
N LYS A 72 -9.87 7.23 3.16
CA LYS A 72 -11.09 7.91 2.73
C LYS A 72 -11.70 7.30 1.47
N VAL A 73 -10.87 7.02 0.45
CA VAL A 73 -11.32 6.38 -0.81
C VAL A 73 -11.88 4.98 -0.54
N VAL A 74 -11.22 4.21 0.33
CA VAL A 74 -11.68 2.87 0.73
C VAL A 74 -13.03 2.93 1.45
N LEU A 75 -13.19 3.87 2.39
CA LEU A 75 -14.43 4.05 3.16
C LEU A 75 -15.58 4.57 2.29
N GLU A 76 -15.30 5.31 1.23
CA GLU A 76 -16.27 5.70 0.20
C GLU A 76 -16.64 4.54 -0.74
N GLY A 77 -16.08 3.34 -0.55
CA GLY A 77 -16.32 2.16 -1.38
C GLY A 77 -15.67 2.26 -2.77
N LYS A 78 -14.68 3.14 -2.93
CA LYS A 78 -13.96 3.36 -4.18
C LYS A 78 -12.64 2.59 -4.18
N SER A 79 -12.08 2.42 -5.37
CA SER A 79 -10.81 1.71 -5.59
C SER A 79 -9.78 2.55 -6.35
N ASP A 80 -9.95 3.88 -6.35
CA ASP A 80 -9.00 4.79 -6.99
C ASP A 80 -7.64 4.71 -6.28
N PHE A 81 -6.58 4.50 -7.07
CA PHE A 81 -5.21 4.49 -6.58
C PHE A 81 -4.30 5.27 -7.53
N ARG A 82 -3.18 5.75 -6.99
CA ARG A 82 -2.04 6.16 -7.82
C ARG A 82 -0.95 5.09 -7.78
N GLU A 83 -0.22 4.95 -8.87
CA GLU A 83 0.91 4.03 -8.94
C GLU A 83 2.24 4.77 -8.77
N VAL A 84 3.17 4.15 -8.03
CA VAL A 84 4.59 4.52 -8.05
C VAL A 84 5.39 3.28 -8.40
N LYS A 85 6.19 3.39 -9.47
CA LYS A 85 6.88 2.25 -10.07
C LYS A 85 8.33 2.22 -9.63
N THR A 86 8.84 1.02 -9.39
CA THR A 86 10.27 0.73 -9.28
C THR A 86 10.81 0.33 -10.64
N ASP A 87 12.14 0.26 -10.77
CA ASP A 87 12.78 0.10 -12.07
C ASP A 87 12.69 -1.34 -12.60
N ALA A 88 12.32 -2.30 -11.75
CA ALA A 88 12.08 -3.70 -12.09
C ALA A 88 11.18 -4.39 -11.03
N PRO A 89 10.46 -5.46 -11.40
CA PRO A 89 9.84 -6.38 -10.45
C PRO A 89 10.84 -6.87 -9.38
N GLN A 90 10.41 -6.95 -8.13
CA GLN A 90 11.21 -7.34 -6.96
C GLN A 90 10.29 -7.74 -5.81
N HIS A 91 10.81 -8.46 -4.81
CA HIS A 91 10.12 -8.57 -3.52
C HIS A 91 10.38 -7.30 -2.71
N GLY A 92 9.49 -6.32 -2.88
CA GLY A 92 9.72 -4.94 -2.45
C GLY A 92 8.70 -4.40 -1.47
N VAL A 93 8.92 -3.18 -1.01
CA VAL A 93 8.04 -2.47 -0.07
C VAL A 93 7.93 -1.01 -0.46
N ALA A 94 6.79 -0.39 -0.13
CA ALA A 94 6.61 1.05 -0.23
C ALA A 94 5.87 1.61 0.99
N VAL A 95 6.13 2.88 1.30
CA VAL A 95 5.45 3.64 2.35
C VAL A 95 5.02 4.99 1.76
N ALA A 96 3.73 5.30 1.83
CA ALA A 96 3.25 6.65 1.55
C ALA A 96 3.59 7.55 2.74
N TYR A 97 4.25 8.68 2.50
CA TYR A 97 4.71 9.59 3.56
C TYR A 97 4.47 11.05 3.15
N GLY A 98 3.30 11.58 3.51
CA GLY A 98 2.88 12.92 3.11
C GLY A 98 2.89 13.11 1.59
N SER A 99 3.72 14.02 1.08
CA SER A 99 3.87 14.26 -0.36
C SER A 99 4.80 13.30 -1.08
N HIS A 100 5.36 12.31 -0.38
CA HIS A 100 6.39 11.42 -0.90
C HIS A 100 5.96 9.97 -0.81
N VAL A 101 6.71 9.11 -1.51
CA VAL A 101 6.68 7.66 -1.30
C VAL A 101 8.11 7.18 -1.13
N LEU A 102 8.34 6.39 -0.10
CA LEU A 102 9.60 5.68 0.10
C LEU A 102 9.42 4.28 -0.49
N LEU A 103 10.23 3.90 -1.47
CA LEU A 103 10.15 2.60 -2.14
C LEU A 103 11.48 1.87 -2.05
N SER A 104 11.43 0.55 -1.92
CA SER A 104 12.62 -0.27 -2.09
C SER A 104 13.16 -0.20 -3.53
N GLU A 105 14.48 -0.08 -3.66
CA GLU A 105 15.17 -0.04 -4.95
C GLU A 105 15.63 -1.46 -5.34
N PRO A 106 15.25 -1.98 -6.52
CA PRO A 106 15.57 -3.34 -6.91
C PRO A 106 17.07 -3.52 -7.19
N ASN A 107 17.58 -4.72 -6.93
CA ASN A 107 18.91 -5.11 -7.38
C ASN A 107 18.91 -5.38 -8.90
N ARG A 108 19.43 -4.43 -9.68
CA ARG A 108 19.46 -4.53 -11.15
C ARG A 108 20.39 -5.62 -11.68
N GLU A 109 21.50 -5.85 -10.99
CA GLU A 109 22.50 -6.85 -11.42
C GLU A 109 22.08 -8.25 -11.03
N LYS A 110 21.30 -8.38 -9.95
CA LYS A 110 20.82 -9.65 -9.42
C LYS A 110 19.33 -9.56 -9.06
N PRO A 111 18.42 -9.67 -10.05
CA PRO A 111 16.99 -9.45 -9.87
C PRO A 111 16.30 -10.36 -8.84
N ASP A 112 16.91 -11.50 -8.53
CA ASP A 112 16.40 -12.47 -7.56
C ASP A 112 16.92 -12.23 -6.12
N GLU A 113 17.81 -11.24 -5.91
CA GLU A 113 18.28 -10.84 -4.57
C GLU A 113 17.40 -9.74 -3.95
N LEU A 114 17.61 -9.49 -2.65
CA LEU A 114 16.89 -8.46 -1.91
C LEU A 114 17.12 -7.05 -2.49
N PRO A 115 16.17 -6.11 -2.27
CA PRO A 115 16.36 -4.71 -2.64
C PRO A 115 17.64 -4.10 -2.04
N VAL A 116 18.28 -3.19 -2.76
CA VAL A 116 19.60 -2.62 -2.42
C VAL A 116 19.54 -1.33 -1.62
N GLY A 117 18.34 -0.81 -1.36
CA GLY A 117 18.15 0.42 -0.59
C GLY A 117 16.73 0.97 -0.75
N ILE A 118 16.54 2.21 -0.33
CA ILE A 118 15.29 2.95 -0.39
C ILE A 118 15.47 4.19 -1.26
N ARG A 119 14.54 4.41 -2.19
CA ARG A 119 14.42 5.61 -3.01
C ARG A 119 13.23 6.44 -2.53
N VAL A 120 13.43 7.74 -2.40
CA VAL A 120 12.34 8.70 -2.15
C VAL A 120 11.80 9.17 -3.50
N ALA A 121 10.48 9.13 -3.66
CA ALA A 121 9.79 9.61 -4.85
C ALA A 121 8.77 10.70 -4.50
N ASP A 122 8.58 11.66 -5.39
CA ASP A 122 7.55 12.69 -5.28
C ASP A 122 6.14 12.15 -5.63
N LYS A 123 5.13 13.03 -5.64
CA LYS A 123 3.74 12.67 -5.97
C LYS A 123 3.56 12.12 -7.39
N THR A 124 4.46 12.47 -8.31
CA THR A 124 4.47 12.00 -9.71
C THR A 124 5.26 10.71 -9.89
N GLY A 125 5.96 10.26 -8.84
CA GLY A 125 6.84 9.10 -8.86
C GLY A 125 8.28 9.43 -9.29
N ALA A 126 8.62 10.71 -9.46
CA ALA A 126 9.97 11.12 -9.81
C ALA A 126 10.89 11.01 -8.58
N PRO A 127 12.14 10.53 -8.75
CA PRO A 127 13.06 10.37 -7.65
C PRO A 127 13.51 11.72 -7.08
N ILE A 128 13.60 11.79 -5.74
CA ILE A 128 14.18 12.91 -5.01
C ILE A 128 15.44 12.41 -4.31
N GLY A 129 16.58 13.02 -4.63
CA GLY A 129 17.86 12.66 -4.03
C GLY A 129 18.41 11.32 -4.51
N GLY A 130 19.26 10.70 -3.68
CA GLY A 130 19.89 9.41 -3.96
C GLY A 130 19.14 8.23 -3.35
N ILE A 131 19.69 7.04 -3.56
CA ILE A 131 19.25 5.81 -2.88
C ILE A 131 19.93 5.75 -1.50
N HIS A 132 19.19 5.32 -0.48
CA HIS A 132 19.66 5.19 0.89
C HIS A 132 19.72 3.71 1.28
N ALA A 133 20.88 3.23 1.75
CA ALA A 133 21.15 1.83 2.11
C ALA A 133 21.81 1.74 3.49
#